data_AF-A0A2P2M0E2-F1
#
_entry.id   AF-A0A2P2M0E2-F1
#
_cell.length_a   1.000
_cell.length_b   1.000
_cell.length_c   1.000
_cell.angle_alpha   90.00
_cell.angle_beta   90.00
_cell.angle_gamma   90.00
#
_symmetry.space_group_name_H-M   'P 1'
#
loop_
_entity.id
_entity.type
_entity.pdbx_description
1 polymer ?
#
loop_
_entity_poly.entity_id
_entity_poly.type
_entity_poly.pdbx_seq_one_letter_code
_entity_poly.pdbx_strand_id
1 'polypeptide(L)' 'MVNGGTVNTWICINFSRSVQDSVAGGFCSELAHMCHISGMV' A
#
# COMPACT_ATOMS: atom_id res chain seq x y z
N MET A 1 6.92 -2.24 14.69
CA MET A 1 7.71 -3.39 14.22
C MET A 1 9.16 -3.11 14.61
N VAL A 2 9.87 -4.01 15.28
CA VAL A 2 11.25 -3.70 15.72
C VAL A 2 12.25 -3.83 14.56
N ASN A 3 11.97 -4.73 13.59
CA ASN A 3 12.68 -4.87 12.33
C ASN A 3 11.64 -5.03 11.20
N GLY A 4 11.20 -3.94 10.57
CA GLY A 4 10.32 -4.03 9.40
C GLY A 4 11.10 -4.53 8.18
N GLY A 5 10.42 -5.30 7.33
CA GLY A 5 11.01 -5.79 6.08
C GLY A 5 11.12 -4.69 5.02
N THR A 6 11.71 -5.04 3.88
CA THR A 6 11.85 -4.14 2.73
C THR A 6 10.90 -4.54 1.60
N VAL A 7 10.11 -3.59 1.07
CA VAL A 7 9.21 -3.80 -0.07
C VAL A 7 9.59 -2.86 -1.21
N ASN A 8 10.58 -3.27 -2.00
CA ASN A 8 11.11 -2.47 -3.10
C ASN A 8 10.22 -2.44 -4.35
N THR A 9 9.33 -3.42 -4.50
CA THR A 9 8.49 -3.54 -5.69
C THR A 9 7.15 -4.16 -5.31
N TRP A 10 6.08 -3.48 -5.70
CA TRP A 10 4.72 -3.89 -5.38
C TRP A 10 3.76 -3.35 -6.44
N ILE A 11 2.56 -3.94 -6.50
CA ILE A 11 1.47 -3.53 -7.38
C ILE A 11 0.14 -3.56 -6.62
N CYS A 12 -0.84 -2.81 -7.11
CA CYS A 12 -2.19 -2.75 -6.56
C CYS A 12 -3.16 -3.34 -7.61
N ILE A 13 -3.99 -4.31 -7.22
CA ILE A 13 -5.00 -4.92 -8.09
C ILE A 13 -6.35 -4.86 -7.36
N ASN A 14 -7.38 -4.34 -8.04
CA ASN A 14 -8.73 -4.25 -7.51
C ASN A 14 -9.71 -4.99 -8.43
N PHE A 15 -10.49 -5.91 -7.86
CA PHE A 15 -11.56 -6.63 -8.57
C PHE A 15 -12.97 -6.11 -8.21
N SER A 16 -13.07 -5.19 -7.27
CA SER A 16 -14.34 -4.58 -6.90
C SER A 16 -14.79 -3.61 -7.99
N ARG A 17 -15.93 -3.92 -8.62
CA ARG A 17 -16.53 -3.10 -9.68
C ARG A 17 -17.06 -1.76 -9.18
N SER A 18 -17.30 -1.62 -7.88
CA SER A 18 -17.81 -0.39 -7.27
C SER A 18 -16.70 0.56 -6.82
N VAL A 19 -15.44 0.13 -6.89
CA VAL A 19 -14.28 0.93 -6.45
C VAL A 19 -13.61 1.49 -7.69
N GLN A 20 -13.53 2.83 -7.76
CA GLN A 20 -12.83 3.52 -8.82
C GLN A 20 -11.31 3.32 -8.67
N ASP A 21 -10.59 3.30 -9.78
CA ASP A 21 -9.14 3.09 -9.80
C ASP A 21 -8.38 4.13 -8.97
N SER A 22 -8.86 5.38 -8.95
CA SER A 22 -8.30 6.45 -8.12
C SER A 22 -8.40 6.17 -6.62
N VAL A 23 -9.50 5.55 -6.17
CA VAL A 23 -9.72 5.18 -4.77
C VAL A 23 -8.79 4.03 -4.39
N ALA A 24 -8.66 3.00 -5.24
CA ALA A 24 -7.74 1.90 -5.01
C ALA A 24 -6.28 2.36 -4.97
N GLY A 25 -5.89 3.25 -5.89
CA GLY A 25 -4.56 3.87 -5.92
C GLY A 25 -4.25 4.71 -4.68
N GLY A 26 -5.21 5.53 -4.24
CA GLY A 26 -5.09 6.31 -3.01
C GLY A 26 -4.94 5.42 -1.78
N PHE A 27 -5.79 4.40 -1.64
CA PHE A 27 -5.72 3.42 -0.56
C PHE A 27 -4.35 2.72 -0.50
N CYS A 28 -3.87 2.18 -1.62
CA CYS A 28 -2.58 1.51 -1.69
C CYS A 28 -1.42 2.46 -1.34
N SER A 29 -1.51 3.74 -1.70
CA SER A 29 -0.50 4.76 -1.36
C SER A 29 -0.48 5.10 0.13
N GLU A 30 -1.65 5.30 0.75
CA GLU A 30 -1.73 5.54 2.20
C GLU A 30 -1.29 4.32 3.01
N LEU A 31 -1.61 3.12 2.56
CA LEU A 31 -1.14 1.88 3.18
C LEU A 31 0.39 1.76 3.10
N ALA A 32 0.99 2.05 1.94
CA ALA A 32 2.44 2.06 1.78
C ALA A 32 3.10 3.12 2.70
N HIS A 33 2.48 4.29 2.85
CA HIS A 33 2.94 5.30 3.79
C HIS A 33 2.87 4.82 5.24
N MET A 34 1.75 4.19 5.64
CA MET A 34 1.58 3.60 6.98
C MET A 34 2.62 2.51 7.26
N CYS A 35 2.89 1.68 6.26
CA CYS A 35 3.93 0.66 6.29
C CYS A 35 5.31 1.26 6.54
N HIS A 36 5.64 2.33 5.82
CA HIS A 36 6.91 3.04 5.95
C HIS A 36 7.10 3.63 7.36
N ILE A 37 6.11 4.39 7.85
CA ILE A 37 6.20 4.99 9.19
C ILE A 37 6.14 3.95 10.33
N SER A 38 5.64 2.74 10.05
CA SER A 38 5.63 1.62 10.99
C SER A 38 6.96 0.83 11.05
N GLY A 39 7.95 1.23 10.24
CA GLY A 39 9.30 0.71 10.24
C GLY A 39 9.66 -0.20 9.07
N MET A 40 8.83 -0.27 8.01
CA MET A 40 9.21 -0.92 6.76
C MET A 40 9.92 0.07 5.81
N VAL A 41 10.72 -0.46 4.88
CA VAL A 41 11.52 0.33 3.93
C VAL A 41 11.15 -0.01 2.50
#